data_AF-A0A2N3MZA0-F1
#
_entry.id   AF-A0A2N3MZA0-F1
#
_cell.length_a   1.000
_cell.length_b   1.000
_cell.length_c   1.000
_cell.angle_alpha   90.00
_cell.angle_beta   90.00
_cell.angle_gamma   90.00
#
_symmetry.space_group_name_H-M   'P 1'
#
loop_
_entity.id
_entity.type
_entity.pdbx_description
1 polymer ?
#
loop_
_entity_poly.entity_id
_entity_poly.type
_entity_poly.pdbx_seq_one_letter_code
_entity_poly.pdbx_strand_id
1 'polypeptide(L)'
;MASYHRVLGLFDRSTQQKSVECDYDLHPWDLLINGARWQGKVRLIGFVDVFFLICYTGKSKFEHGIIVYSAENDDAIRSILQSANITAESVGLEITNTKAIDQENQPPQYFRFESEKSGLDYTITSLGHPVELKTEYPSSCLQKYEIKLRKGTDYTMKKRIRRGVNQHSLFDLLHDAVRLGIITHAELIGFLVNKTTGGTMLDDVTRKYFTALGGGGSTHNLSLSSERS
;
A
#
# COMPACT_ATOMS: atom_id res chain seq x y z
N MET A 1 11.62 9.46 25.14
CA MET A 1 10.75 8.95 24.06
C MET A 1 10.92 9.82 22.84
N ALA A 2 11.28 9.24 21.69
CA ALA A 2 11.44 10.02 20.47
C ALA A 2 10.09 10.28 19.78
N SER A 3 10.08 11.25 18.88
CA SER A 3 8.94 11.49 18.00
C SER A 3 8.84 10.39 16.94
N TYR A 4 7.62 10.00 16.54
CA TYR A 4 7.44 9.06 15.43
C TYR A 4 8.03 9.59 14.11
N HIS A 5 8.13 10.92 13.95
CA HIS A 5 8.82 11.51 12.80
C HIS A 5 10.30 11.11 12.74
N ARG A 6 10.95 10.96 13.90
CA ARG A 6 12.34 10.49 13.96
C ARG A 6 12.45 9.00 13.62
N VAL A 7 11.45 8.22 14.02
CA VAL A 7 11.34 6.80 13.65
C VAL A 7 11.21 6.66 12.14
N LEU A 8 10.29 7.38 11.50
CA LEU A 8 10.15 7.39 10.04
C LEU A 8 11.44 7.83 9.34
N GLY A 9 12.15 8.81 9.92
CA GLY A 9 13.43 9.28 9.40
C GLY A 9 14.53 8.20 9.39
N LEU A 10 14.49 7.19 10.25
CA LEU A 10 15.43 6.05 10.20
C LEU A 10 15.21 5.14 8.98
N PHE A 11 14.02 5.20 8.38
CA PHE A 11 13.67 4.47 7.16
C PHE A 11 13.71 5.37 5.92
N ASP A 12 14.31 6.57 6.01
CA ASP A 12 14.28 7.59 4.96
C ASP A 12 12.85 7.95 4.51
N ARG A 13 11.91 7.92 5.46
CA ARG A 13 10.49 8.24 5.25
C ARG A 13 10.08 9.49 6.04
N SER A 14 9.12 10.23 5.51
CA SER A 14 8.54 11.39 6.20
C SER A 14 7.08 11.60 5.78
N THR A 15 6.24 12.04 6.71
CA THR A 15 4.83 12.36 6.44
C THR A 15 4.64 13.55 5.49
N GLN A 16 5.71 14.32 5.22
CA GLN A 16 5.70 15.45 4.29
C GLN A 16 6.21 15.07 2.89
N GLN A 17 6.65 13.82 2.69
CA GLN A 17 7.06 13.36 1.37
C GLN A 17 5.86 13.35 0.42
N LYS A 18 6.10 13.67 -0.85
CA LYS A 18 5.04 13.65 -1.86
C LYS A 18 4.54 12.23 -2.14
N SER A 19 5.34 11.20 -1.84
CA SER A 19 5.02 9.78 -1.99
C SER A 19 4.09 9.22 -0.90
N VAL A 20 3.62 10.05 0.03
CA VAL A 20 2.66 9.65 1.05
C VAL A 20 1.28 9.53 0.40
N GLU A 21 0.76 8.30 0.34
CA GLU A 21 -0.56 7.99 -0.20
C GLU A 21 -1.65 8.07 0.88
N CYS A 22 -1.29 7.71 2.11
CA CYS A 22 -2.18 7.78 3.25
C CYS A 22 -1.45 8.35 4.46
N ASP A 23 -2.07 9.32 5.11
CA ASP A 23 -1.67 9.81 6.43
C ASP A 23 -2.94 10.06 7.23
N TYR A 24 -3.30 9.12 8.11
CA TYR A 24 -4.59 9.14 8.79
C TYR A 24 -4.54 8.54 10.19
N ASP A 25 -5.21 9.20 11.13
CA ASP A 25 -5.38 8.70 12.49
C ASP A 25 -6.55 7.71 12.53
N LEU A 26 -6.25 6.48 12.92
CA LEU A 26 -7.21 5.40 13.08
C LEU A 26 -7.72 5.34 14.51
N HIS A 27 -9.02 5.11 14.66
CA HIS A 27 -9.57 4.75 15.96
C HIS A 27 -9.16 3.30 16.31
N PRO A 28 -8.76 3.01 17.55
CA PRO A 28 -8.48 1.63 18.01
C PRO A 28 -9.56 0.57 17.76
N TRP A 29 -10.82 0.98 17.58
CA TRP A 29 -11.92 0.06 17.30
C TRP A 29 -11.96 -0.38 15.85
N ASP A 30 -11.33 0.40 14.97
CA ASP A 30 -11.29 0.21 13.54
C ASP A 30 -10.07 -0.61 13.12
N LEU A 31 -9.19 -1.00 14.04
CA LEU A 31 -7.95 -1.72 13.76
C LEU A 31 -7.81 -2.96 14.64
N LEU A 32 -7.55 -4.10 14.00
CA LEU A 32 -7.12 -5.34 14.63
C LEU A 32 -5.82 -5.80 13.97
N ILE A 33 -4.82 -6.13 14.78
CA ILE A 33 -3.51 -6.63 14.34
C ILE A 33 -3.33 -7.99 14.99
N ASN A 34 -3.21 -9.05 14.17
CA ASN A 34 -3.14 -10.45 14.61
C ASN A 34 -4.29 -10.80 15.57
N GLY A 35 -5.49 -10.27 15.33
CA GLY A 35 -6.66 -10.46 16.19
C GLY A 35 -6.68 -9.62 17.47
N ALA A 36 -5.60 -8.90 17.80
CA ALA A 36 -5.51 -8.03 18.97
C ALA A 36 -5.75 -6.55 18.60
N ARG A 37 -6.34 -5.80 19.53
CA ARG A 37 -6.46 -4.33 19.41
C ARG A 37 -5.27 -3.66 20.06
N TRP A 38 -4.76 -2.63 19.42
CA TRP A 38 -3.80 -1.73 20.04
C TRP A 38 -4.50 -0.71 20.93
N GLN A 39 -3.90 -0.40 22.07
CA GLN A 39 -4.38 0.64 22.97
C GLN A 39 -3.63 1.94 22.67
N GLY A 40 -4.34 3.06 22.51
CA GLY A 40 -3.73 4.37 22.23
C GLY A 40 -4.20 4.98 20.91
N LYS A 41 -3.58 6.07 20.47
CA LYS A 41 -3.88 6.64 19.15
C LYS A 41 -2.99 5.94 18.12
N VAL A 42 -3.60 5.38 17.07
CA VAL A 42 -2.86 4.72 16.01
C VAL A 42 -2.92 5.57 14.75
N ARG A 43 -1.78 5.74 14.09
CA ARG A 43 -1.68 6.43 12.81
C ARG A 43 -1.27 5.45 11.72
N LEU A 44 -2.03 5.44 10.64
CA LEU A 44 -1.68 4.75 9.41
C LEU A 44 -0.95 5.73 8.48
N ILE A 45 0.27 5.37 8.11
CA ILE A 45 1.09 6.13 7.17
C ILE A 45 1.46 5.20 6.04
N GLY A 46 0.75 5.32 4.91
CA GLY A 46 0.95 4.50 3.72
C GLY A 46 1.82 5.21 2.69
N PHE A 47 2.87 4.53 2.25
CA PHE A 47 3.65 4.86 1.07
C PHE A 47 3.31 3.88 -0.06
N VAL A 48 3.89 4.11 -1.22
CA VAL A 48 3.68 3.28 -2.42
C VAL A 48 4.16 1.83 -2.21
N ASP A 49 5.25 1.65 -1.47
CA ASP A 49 5.99 0.39 -1.29
C ASP A 49 5.79 -0.26 0.09
N VAL A 50 5.55 0.56 1.12
CA VAL A 50 5.39 0.11 2.51
C VAL A 50 4.34 0.95 3.23
N PHE A 51 3.75 0.42 4.29
CA PHE A 51 2.95 1.22 5.20
C PHE A 51 3.33 0.97 6.66
N PHE A 52 3.14 2.01 7.46
CA PHE A 52 3.43 2.01 8.89
C PHE A 52 2.13 2.14 9.66
N LEU A 53 2.01 1.35 10.72
CA LEU A 53 1.02 1.54 11.78
C LEU A 53 1.77 1.94 13.03
N ILE A 54 1.53 3.15 13.50
CA ILE A 54 2.28 3.75 14.60
C ILE A 54 1.32 4.09 15.74
N CYS A 55 1.56 3.51 16.92
CA CYS A 55 0.95 3.97 18.15
C CYS A 55 1.74 5.13 18.74
N TYR A 56 1.03 6.21 19.06
CA TYR A 56 1.64 7.41 19.63
C TYR A 56 0.78 8.04 20.72
N THR A 57 1.44 8.80 21.61
CA THR A 57 0.79 9.58 22.66
C THR A 57 1.07 11.08 22.57
N GLY A 58 0.12 11.85 23.10
CA GLY A 58 0.17 13.31 23.05
C GLY A 58 0.09 13.83 21.62
N LYS A 59 1.13 14.57 21.20
CA LYS A 59 1.23 15.15 19.86
C LYS A 59 1.96 14.25 18.86
N SER A 60 3.01 13.56 19.30
CA SER A 60 3.86 12.75 18.40
C SER A 60 4.80 11.76 19.10
N LYS A 61 4.62 11.52 20.40
CA LYS A 61 5.52 10.64 21.16
C LYS A 61 5.30 9.21 20.70
N PHE A 62 6.32 8.59 20.12
CA PHE A 62 6.27 7.21 19.66
C PHE A 62 6.23 6.26 20.84
N GLU A 63 5.35 5.26 20.79
CA GLU A 63 5.28 4.17 21.77
C GLU A 63 5.74 2.85 21.17
N HIS A 64 5.04 2.42 20.13
CA HIS A 64 5.35 1.21 19.37
C HIS A 64 4.77 1.36 17.97
N GLY A 65 5.26 0.55 17.03
CA GLY A 65 4.76 0.56 15.66
C GLY A 65 5.17 -0.69 14.92
N ILE A 66 4.58 -0.89 13.75
CA ILE A 66 4.93 -1.94 12.82
C ILE A 66 5.07 -1.35 11.42
N ILE A 67 6.01 -1.90 10.67
CA ILE A 67 6.13 -1.68 9.23
C ILE A 67 5.67 -2.94 8.53
N VAL A 68 4.89 -2.75 7.47
CA VAL A 68 4.39 -3.83 6.64
C VAL A 68 4.79 -3.56 5.20
N TYR A 69 5.35 -4.57 4.56
CA TYR A 69 5.80 -4.48 3.19
C TYR A 69 4.64 -4.77 2.24
N SER A 70 4.42 -3.89 1.27
CA SER A 70 3.33 -3.95 0.31
C SER A 70 3.80 -3.63 -1.11
N ALA A 71 5.08 -3.87 -1.39
CA ALA A 71 5.68 -3.56 -2.69
C ALA A 71 5.10 -4.45 -3.81
N GLU A 72 5.14 -3.92 -5.03
CA GLU A 72 4.68 -4.62 -6.23
C GLU A 72 5.40 -5.96 -6.42
N ASN A 73 4.66 -6.97 -6.90
CA ASN A 73 5.15 -8.32 -7.25
C ASN A 73 5.90 -9.07 -6.14
N ASP A 74 5.78 -8.63 -4.89
CA ASP A 74 6.44 -9.21 -3.72
C ASP A 74 7.98 -9.22 -3.82
N ASP A 75 8.57 -8.42 -4.71
CA ASP A 75 10.03 -8.36 -4.90
C ASP A 75 10.75 -7.92 -3.63
N ALA A 76 10.19 -6.94 -2.92
CA ALA A 76 10.73 -6.52 -1.62
C ALA A 76 10.63 -7.65 -0.59
N ILE A 77 9.51 -8.37 -0.54
CA ILE A 77 9.30 -9.46 0.41
C ILE A 77 10.28 -10.60 0.11
N ARG A 78 10.46 -10.97 -1.15
CA ARG A 78 11.41 -12.01 -1.58
C ARG A 78 12.85 -11.64 -1.28
N SER A 79 13.26 -10.41 -1.58
CA SER A 79 14.63 -9.94 -1.31
C SER A 79 14.92 -9.85 0.19
N ILE A 80 13.93 -9.49 1.01
CA ILE A 80 14.03 -9.53 2.47
C ILE A 80 14.17 -10.97 2.97
N LEU A 81 13.35 -11.91 2.49
CA LEU A 81 13.45 -13.32 2.87
C LEU A 81 14.81 -13.93 2.47
N GLN A 82 15.31 -13.59 1.29
CA GLN A 82 16.63 -14.03 0.81
C GLN A 82 17.76 -13.44 1.63
N SER A 83 17.74 -12.14 1.92
CA SER A 83 18.79 -11.48 2.72
C SER A 83 18.78 -11.93 4.18
N ALA A 84 17.60 -12.21 4.72
CA ALA A 84 17.41 -12.76 6.06
C ALA A 84 17.79 -14.25 6.17
N ASN A 85 17.94 -14.95 5.05
CA ASN A 85 18.10 -16.40 4.95
C ASN A 85 16.96 -17.17 5.68
N ILE A 86 15.72 -16.71 5.50
CA ILE A 86 14.51 -17.25 6.15
C ILE A 86 13.54 -17.76 5.08
N THR A 87 12.96 -18.93 5.31
CA THR A 87 11.92 -19.50 4.44
C THR A 87 10.54 -18.94 4.79
N ALA A 88 9.70 -18.66 3.79
CA ALA A 88 8.35 -18.12 3.98
C ALA A 88 7.48 -18.96 4.95
N GLU A 89 7.63 -20.28 4.93
CA GLU A 89 6.93 -21.22 5.81
C GLU A 89 7.27 -21.01 7.29
N SER A 90 8.53 -20.70 7.60
CA SER A 90 8.97 -20.47 8.99
C SER A 90 8.37 -19.20 9.61
N VAL A 91 7.92 -18.27 8.75
CA VAL A 91 7.26 -17.02 9.14
C VAL A 91 5.73 -17.15 9.08
N GLY A 92 5.21 -18.30 8.62
CA GLY A 92 3.78 -18.57 8.47
C GLY A 92 3.13 -17.86 7.28
N LEU A 93 3.93 -17.35 6.33
CA LEU A 93 3.41 -16.73 5.11
C LEU A 93 2.80 -17.79 4.20
N GLU A 94 1.57 -17.55 3.76
CA GLU A 94 0.88 -18.41 2.81
C GLU A 94 1.10 -17.89 1.39
N ILE A 95 1.26 -18.80 0.43
CA ILE A 95 1.38 -18.44 -0.98
C ILE A 95 -0.03 -18.16 -1.52
N THR A 96 -0.30 -16.90 -1.81
CA THR A 96 -1.59 -16.43 -2.36
C THR A 96 -1.78 -16.91 -3.80
N ASN A 97 -0.70 -17.05 -4.57
CA ASN A 97 -0.75 -17.36 -6.00
C ASN A 97 -0.50 -18.83 -6.34
N THR A 98 -1.21 -19.76 -5.68
CA THR A 98 -1.03 -21.19 -5.96
C THR A 98 -1.42 -21.56 -7.41
N LYS A 99 -2.41 -20.87 -7.99
CA LYS A 99 -2.95 -21.20 -9.32
C LYS A 99 -2.09 -20.70 -10.49
N ALA A 100 -1.42 -19.55 -10.39
CA ALA A 100 -0.60 -19.04 -11.50
C ALA A 100 0.85 -19.54 -11.45
N ILE A 101 1.33 -20.04 -10.31
CA ILE A 101 2.61 -20.78 -10.24
C ILE A 101 2.54 -22.01 -11.16
N ASP A 102 1.44 -22.76 -11.08
CA ASP A 102 1.24 -23.99 -11.85
C ASP A 102 1.05 -23.75 -13.36
N GLN A 103 0.56 -22.57 -13.76
CA GLN A 103 0.17 -22.28 -15.15
C GLN A 103 1.17 -21.40 -15.91
N GLU A 104 1.83 -20.46 -15.25
CA GLU A 104 2.66 -19.43 -15.90
C GLU A 104 4.07 -19.31 -15.33
N ASN A 105 4.48 -20.22 -14.42
CA ASN A 105 5.81 -20.21 -13.79
C ASN A 105 6.12 -18.85 -13.13
N GLN A 106 5.09 -18.18 -12.60
CA GLN A 106 5.21 -16.90 -11.92
C GLN A 106 5.83 -17.09 -10.54
N PRO A 107 6.61 -16.12 -10.03
CA PRO A 107 7.24 -16.25 -8.73
C PRO A 107 6.18 -16.12 -7.61
N PRO A 108 6.41 -16.74 -6.44
CA PRO A 108 5.41 -16.79 -5.37
C PRO A 108 5.10 -15.40 -4.82
N GLN A 109 3.80 -15.17 -4.58
CA GLN A 109 3.26 -13.99 -3.92
C GLN A 109 2.71 -14.38 -2.53
N TYR A 110 3.02 -13.56 -1.55
CA TYR A 110 2.73 -13.69 -0.13
C TYR A 110 1.84 -12.54 0.38
N PHE A 111 1.83 -11.39 -0.29
CA PHE A 111 0.90 -10.32 0.03
C PHE A 111 -0.53 -10.71 -0.35
N ARG A 112 -1.48 -10.45 0.55
CA ARG A 112 -2.91 -10.66 0.32
C ARG A 112 -3.67 -9.44 0.81
N PHE A 113 -4.42 -8.82 -0.10
CA PHE A 113 -5.35 -7.74 0.23
C PHE A 113 -6.77 -8.14 -0.16
N GLU A 114 -7.64 -8.24 0.85
CA GLU A 114 -9.04 -8.56 0.66
C GLU A 114 -9.91 -7.35 0.96
N SER A 115 -10.65 -6.93 -0.05
CA SER A 115 -11.67 -5.90 0.07
C SER A 115 -12.99 -6.48 -0.43
N GLU A 116 -13.70 -7.21 0.41
CA GLU A 116 -15.07 -7.63 0.08
C GLU A 116 -15.95 -6.40 -0.22
N LYS A 117 -16.66 -6.40 -1.34
CA LYS A 117 -17.49 -5.25 -1.76
C LYS A 117 -18.59 -4.92 -0.75
N SER A 118 -19.11 -5.93 -0.05
CA SER A 118 -20.13 -5.79 1.00
C SER A 118 -19.58 -5.87 2.43
N GLY A 119 -18.32 -6.27 2.60
CA GLY A 119 -17.71 -6.39 3.92
C GLY A 119 -17.41 -5.02 4.52
N LEU A 120 -17.48 -4.91 5.84
CA LEU A 120 -17.14 -3.67 6.55
C LEU A 120 -15.64 -3.46 6.70
N ASP A 121 -14.83 -4.50 6.51
CA ASP A 121 -13.39 -4.45 6.83
C ASP A 121 -12.53 -4.73 5.58
N TYR A 122 -11.29 -4.22 5.62
CA TYR A 122 -10.17 -4.59 4.78
C TYR A 122 -9.31 -5.60 5.55
N THR A 123 -8.99 -6.73 4.95
CA THR A 123 -8.06 -7.71 5.53
C THR A 123 -6.77 -7.69 4.74
N ILE A 124 -5.66 -7.43 5.42
CA ILE A 124 -4.32 -7.40 4.83
C ILE A 124 -3.49 -8.47 5.51
N THR A 125 -2.85 -9.31 4.72
CA THR A 125 -1.88 -10.28 5.21
C THR A 125 -0.57 -10.07 4.48
N SER A 126 0.49 -9.76 5.21
CA SER A 126 1.81 -9.57 4.63
C SER A 126 2.92 -9.77 5.67
N LEU A 127 4.17 -9.73 5.19
CA LEU A 127 5.36 -9.68 5.99
C LEU A 127 5.55 -8.29 6.60
N GLY A 128 5.99 -8.24 7.85
CA GLY A 128 6.40 -7.01 8.49
C GLY A 128 7.32 -7.27 9.68
N HIS A 129 7.70 -6.20 10.37
CA HIS A 129 8.42 -6.30 11.63
C HIS A 129 8.03 -5.13 12.56
N PRO A 130 8.22 -5.27 13.89
CA PRO A 130 8.07 -4.16 14.80
C PRO A 130 9.10 -3.08 14.51
N VAL A 131 8.69 -1.83 14.68
CA VAL A 131 9.52 -0.66 14.48
C VAL A 131 9.92 -0.11 15.84
N GLU A 132 11.21 0.17 16.00
CA GLU A 132 11.80 0.78 17.18
C GLU A 132 12.83 1.84 16.76
N LEU A 133 13.43 2.54 17.73
CA LEU A 133 14.52 3.49 17.47
C LEU A 133 15.86 2.75 17.33
N LYS A 134 15.93 1.81 16.39
CA LYS A 134 17.10 0.98 16.09
C LYS A 134 17.37 1.01 14.59
N THR A 135 18.64 0.95 14.22
CA THR A 135 19.10 0.93 12.82
C THR A 135 19.17 -0.49 12.25
N GLU A 136 19.29 -1.48 13.12
CA GLU A 136 19.43 -2.88 12.74
C GLU A 136 18.31 -3.70 13.39
N TYR A 137 17.67 -4.53 12.57
CA TYR A 137 16.64 -5.47 13.00
C TYR A 137 17.13 -6.89 12.75
N PRO A 138 17.09 -7.78 13.75
CA PRO A 138 17.46 -9.16 13.53
C PRO A 138 16.41 -9.84 12.65
N SER A 139 16.84 -10.79 11.83
CA SER A 139 15.97 -11.56 10.94
C SER A 139 14.82 -12.24 11.68
N SER A 140 15.01 -12.58 12.96
CA SER A 140 13.99 -13.17 13.84
C SER A 140 12.80 -12.25 14.16
N CYS A 141 12.91 -10.94 13.91
CA CYS A 141 11.80 -10.00 14.12
C CYS A 141 10.78 -10.00 12.97
N LEU A 142 11.11 -10.62 11.84
CA LEU A 142 10.21 -10.75 10.70
C LEU A 142 9.08 -11.72 11.05
N GLN A 143 7.85 -11.22 10.98
CA GLN A 143 6.65 -12.01 11.25
C GLN A 143 5.53 -11.68 10.26
N LYS A 144 4.63 -12.65 10.07
CA LYS A 144 3.37 -12.42 9.37
C LYS A 144 2.48 -11.52 10.22
N TYR A 145 1.91 -10.51 9.59
CA TYR A 145 0.89 -9.67 10.18
C TYR A 145 -0.42 -9.84 9.42
N GLU A 146 -1.49 -10.16 10.15
CA GLU A 146 -2.88 -10.08 9.70
C GLU A 146 -3.49 -8.80 10.27
N ILE A 147 -3.78 -7.83 9.41
CA ILE A 147 -4.32 -6.53 9.79
C ILE A 147 -5.76 -6.45 9.26
N LYS A 148 -6.72 -6.26 10.17
CA LYS A 148 -8.11 -5.95 9.80
C LYS A 148 -8.37 -4.49 10.09
N LEU A 149 -8.77 -3.77 9.05
CA LEU A 149 -9.01 -2.35 9.10
C LEU A 149 -10.44 -2.05 8.67
N ARG A 150 -11.24 -1.42 9.52
CA ARG A 150 -12.61 -1.06 9.18
C ARG A 150 -12.64 -0.02 8.06
N LYS A 151 -13.50 -0.24 7.08
CA LYS A 151 -13.82 0.71 6.02
C LYS A 151 -14.55 1.89 6.66
N GLY A 152 -13.87 3.04 6.69
CA GLY A 152 -14.51 4.29 7.08
C GLY A 152 -15.74 4.58 6.23
N THR A 153 -16.71 5.29 6.81
CA THR A 153 -17.91 5.79 6.12
C THR A 153 -17.58 6.83 5.07
N ASP A 154 -16.50 7.59 5.29
CA ASP A 154 -16.07 8.66 4.40
C ASP A 154 -15.43 8.11 3.12
N TYR A 155 -16.05 8.41 1.98
CA TYR A 155 -15.60 7.93 0.67
C TYR A 155 -14.18 8.38 0.31
N THR A 156 -13.81 9.61 0.65
CA THR A 156 -12.47 10.17 0.39
C THR A 156 -11.40 9.48 1.23
N MET A 157 -11.69 9.24 2.52
CA MET A 157 -10.79 8.53 3.43
C MET A 157 -10.66 7.07 3.02
N LYS A 158 -11.77 6.42 2.68
CA LYS A 158 -11.81 5.05 2.17
C LYS A 158 -10.90 4.87 0.96
N LYS A 159 -10.90 5.83 0.02
CA LYS A 159 -9.99 5.82 -1.14
C LYS A 159 -8.53 5.94 -0.74
N ARG A 160 -8.18 6.88 0.16
CA ARG A 160 -6.80 7.09 0.61
C ARG A 160 -6.26 5.91 1.39
N ILE A 161 -7.05 5.40 2.33
CA ILE A 161 -6.72 4.21 3.13
C ILE A 161 -6.53 3.00 2.22
N ARG A 162 -7.47 2.75 1.31
CA ARG A 162 -7.34 1.66 0.34
C ARG A 162 -6.07 1.81 -0.49
N ARG A 163 -5.77 3.01 -0.98
CA ARG A 163 -4.58 3.27 -1.80
C ARG A 163 -3.29 3.05 -1.03
N GLY A 164 -3.16 3.62 0.17
CA GLY A 164 -1.93 3.51 0.97
C GLY A 164 -1.66 2.12 1.56
N VAL A 165 -2.62 1.20 1.49
CA VAL A 165 -2.50 -0.17 2.00
C VAL A 165 -2.46 -1.21 0.87
N ASN A 166 -2.94 -0.86 -0.31
CA ASN A 166 -2.97 -1.77 -1.46
C ASN A 166 -1.61 -1.80 -2.18
N GLN A 167 -1.33 -2.92 -2.84
CA GLN A 167 -0.23 -2.99 -3.79
C GLN A 167 -0.51 -2.11 -5.00
N HIS A 168 0.47 -1.28 -5.36
CA HIS A 168 0.42 -0.44 -6.55
C HIS A 168 0.91 -1.26 -7.76
N SER A 169 0.18 -1.18 -8.87
CA SER A 169 0.63 -1.75 -10.14
C SER A 169 1.56 -0.79 -10.87
N LEU A 170 2.33 -1.28 -11.86
CA LEU A 170 3.14 -0.45 -12.76
C LEU A 170 2.36 0.76 -13.33
N PHE A 171 1.08 0.57 -13.65
CA PHE A 171 0.22 1.67 -14.09
C PHE A 171 0.02 2.73 -13.00
N ASP A 172 -0.26 2.30 -11.76
CA ASP A 172 -0.43 3.21 -10.63
C ASP A 172 0.88 3.96 -10.33
N LEU A 173 2.03 3.26 -10.41
CA LEU A 173 3.36 3.87 -10.25
C LEU A 173 3.64 4.95 -11.30
N LEU A 174 3.33 4.67 -12.57
CA LEU A 174 3.51 5.65 -13.65
C LEU A 174 2.54 6.83 -13.50
N HIS A 175 1.29 6.56 -13.14
CA HIS A 175 0.31 7.60 -12.86
C HIS A 175 0.78 8.48 -11.69
N ASP A 176 1.36 7.90 -10.65
CA ASP A 176 1.92 8.64 -9.52
C ASP A 176 3.16 9.44 -9.91
N ALA A 177 4.07 8.88 -10.71
CA ALA A 177 5.23 9.61 -11.22
C ALA A 177 4.80 10.90 -11.95
N VAL A 178 3.69 10.84 -12.71
CA VAL A 178 3.10 12.01 -13.36
C VAL A 178 2.45 12.96 -12.35
N ARG A 179 1.60 12.45 -11.45
CA ARG A 179 0.94 13.26 -10.41
C ARG A 179 1.93 14.00 -9.52
N LEU A 180 3.07 13.38 -9.23
CA LEU A 180 4.14 13.92 -8.38
C LEU A 180 5.05 14.90 -9.14
N GLY A 181 4.93 14.97 -10.46
CA GLY A 181 5.72 15.82 -11.35
C GLY A 181 7.14 15.30 -11.59
N ILE A 182 7.37 13.99 -11.43
CA ILE A 182 8.64 13.34 -11.73
C ILE A 182 8.79 13.17 -13.25
N ILE A 183 7.68 12.85 -13.93
CA ILE A 183 7.61 12.64 -15.37
C ILE A 183 6.44 13.46 -15.91
N THR A 184 6.59 14.06 -17.09
CA THR A 184 5.50 14.76 -17.78
C THR A 184 4.60 13.78 -18.53
N HIS A 185 3.34 14.15 -18.78
CA HIS A 185 2.44 13.33 -19.61
C HIS A 185 3.03 13.04 -21.01
N ALA A 186 3.77 14.00 -21.59
CA ALA A 186 4.39 13.84 -22.90
C ALA A 186 5.54 12.82 -22.88
N GLU A 187 6.40 12.87 -21.87
CA GLU A 187 7.47 11.88 -21.67
C GLU A 187 6.91 10.48 -21.43
N LEU A 188 5.83 10.37 -20.65
CA LEU A 188 5.19 9.08 -20.42
C LEU A 188 4.58 8.50 -21.71
N ILE A 189 3.85 9.32 -22.47
CA ILE A 189 3.28 8.89 -23.76
C ILE A 189 4.41 8.48 -24.72
N GLY A 190 5.48 9.27 -24.82
CA GLY A 190 6.64 8.95 -25.64
C GLY A 190 7.30 7.63 -25.22
N PHE A 191 7.47 7.41 -23.91
CA PHE A 191 8.01 6.16 -23.36
C PHE A 191 7.13 4.95 -23.69
N LEU A 192 5.81 5.06 -23.51
CA LEU A 192 4.87 3.99 -23.79
C LEU A 192 4.84 3.65 -25.29
N VAL A 193 4.72 4.66 -26.16
CA VAL A 193 4.73 4.47 -27.62
C VAL A 193 6.05 3.86 -28.11
N ASN A 194 7.19 4.24 -27.51
CA ASN A 194 8.49 3.74 -27.93
C ASN A 194 8.77 2.29 -27.45
N LYS A 195 8.14 1.84 -26.35
CA LYS A 195 8.41 0.51 -25.76
C LYS A 195 7.32 -0.54 -25.95
N THR A 196 6.18 -0.21 -26.54
CA THR A 196 5.09 -1.17 -26.85
C THR A 196 5.47 -2.22 -27.91
N THR A 197 6.61 -2.07 -28.59
CA THR A 197 7.12 -3.06 -29.54
C THR A 197 7.69 -4.34 -28.90
N GLY A 198 7.82 -4.42 -27.56
CA GLY A 198 8.63 -5.45 -26.89
C GLY A 198 7.99 -6.29 -25.78
N GLY A 199 6.70 -6.17 -25.43
CA GLY A 199 6.14 -7.03 -24.37
C GLY A 199 4.66 -6.81 -24.00
N THR A 200 4.05 -7.87 -23.47
CA THR A 200 2.61 -7.95 -23.13
C THR A 200 2.20 -7.05 -21.95
N MET A 201 3.06 -6.89 -20.94
CA MET A 201 2.75 -6.07 -19.75
C MET A 201 2.66 -4.57 -20.05
N LEU A 202 3.50 -4.06 -20.96
CA LEU A 202 3.47 -2.64 -21.34
C LEU A 202 2.27 -2.29 -22.22
N ASP A 203 1.76 -3.25 -22.99
CA ASP A 203 0.56 -3.06 -23.81
C ASP A 203 -0.68 -2.84 -22.93
N ASP A 204 -0.85 -3.61 -21.85
CA ASP A 204 -1.95 -3.43 -20.89
C ASP A 204 -1.86 -2.07 -20.15
N VAL A 205 -0.67 -1.67 -19.72
CA VAL A 205 -0.44 -0.34 -19.11
C VAL A 205 -0.79 0.79 -20.10
N THR A 206 -0.38 0.64 -21.35
CA THR A 206 -0.66 1.59 -22.44
C THR A 206 -2.16 1.72 -22.67
N ARG A 207 -2.87 0.59 -22.78
CA ARG A 207 -4.32 0.56 -22.94
C ARG A 207 -5.05 1.20 -21.76
N LYS A 208 -4.66 0.89 -20.52
CA LYS A 208 -5.23 1.50 -19.30
C LYS A 208 -5.01 3.01 -19.28
N TYR A 209 -3.81 3.48 -19.64
CA TYR A 209 -3.48 4.90 -19.68
C TYR A 209 -4.28 5.66 -20.76
N PHE A 210 -4.35 5.15 -21.98
CA PHE A 210 -5.17 5.76 -23.03
C PHE A 210 -6.66 5.70 -22.73
N THR A 211 -7.14 4.63 -22.07
CA THR A 211 -8.54 4.55 -21.60
C THR A 211 -8.82 5.59 -20.52
N ALA A 212 -7.89 5.82 -19.58
CA ALA A 212 -8.02 6.84 -18.55
C ALA A 212 -8.03 8.27 -19.15
N LEU A 213 -7.22 8.52 -20.18
CA LEU A 213 -7.23 9.79 -20.92
C LEU A 213 -8.51 9.99 -21.75
N GLY A 214 -8.94 8.94 -22.48
CA GLY A 214 -10.14 8.97 -23.32
C GLY A 214 -11.46 8.96 -22.54
N GLY A 215 -11.45 8.43 -21.31
CA GLY A 215 -12.59 8.38 -20.39
C GLY A 215 -12.91 9.70 -19.67
N GLY A 216 -12.07 10.74 -19.83
CA GLY A 216 -12.26 12.05 -19.21
C GLY A 216 -13.48 12.85 -19.71
N GLY A 217 -14.26 12.32 -20.66
CA GLY A 217 -15.42 13.00 -21.27
C GLY A 217 -16.78 12.76 -20.60
N SER A 218 -16.88 12.05 -19.47
CA SER A 218 -18.17 11.80 -18.79
C SER A 218 -18.13 12.02 -17.28
N THR A 219 -17.63 13.19 -16.85
CA THR A 219 -18.12 13.79 -15.61
C THR A 219 -19.56 14.26 -15.85
N HIS A 220 -20.53 13.35 -15.69
CA HIS A 220 -21.92 13.76 -15.44
C HIS A 220 -21.92 14.53 -14.12
N ASN A 221 -21.82 15.85 -14.22
CA ASN A 221 -22.48 16.74 -13.29
C ASN A 221 -23.95 16.29 -13.26
N LEU A 222 -24.35 15.60 -12.19
CA LEU A 222 -25.75 15.41 -11.85
C LEU A 222 -26.28 16.82 -11.54
N SER A 223 -26.79 17.50 -12.57
CA SER A 223 -27.58 18.71 -12.42
C SER A 223 -28.85 18.31 -11.66
N LEU A 224 -29.00 18.81 -10.44
CA LEU A 224 -30.27 18.83 -9.73
C LEU A 224 -31.26 19.62 -10.60
N SER A 225 -32.15 18.93 -11.31
CA SER A 225 -33.34 19.57 -11.88
C SER A 225 -34.24 19.93 -10.71
N SER A 226 -34.26 21.22 -10.37
CA SER A 226 -35.29 21.83 -9.55
C SER A 226 -36.64 21.60 -10.24
N GLU A 227 -37.42 20.64 -9.76
CA GLU A 227 -38.82 20.53 -10.10
C GLU A 227 -39.55 21.65 -9.33
N ARG A 228 -39.96 22.69 -10.06
CA ARG A 228 -40.86 23.75 -9.56
C ARG A 228 -42.29 23.36 -9.88
N SER A 229 -43.13 23.44 -8.84
CA SER A 229 -44.57 23.77 -8.79
C SER A 229 -45.38 23.72 -10.08
#